data_AF-A0A8S1F6D9-F1
#
_entry.id   AF-A0A8S1F6D9-F1
#
_cell.length_a   1.000
_cell.length_b   1.000
_cell.length_c   1.000
_cell.angle_alpha   90.00
_cell.angle_beta   90.00
_cell.angle_gamma   90.00
#
_symmetry.space_group_name_H-M   'P 1'
#
loop_
_entity.id
_entity.type
_entity.pdbx_description
1 polymer ?
#
loop_
_entity_poly.entity_id
_entity_poly.type
_entity_poly.pdbx_seq_one_letter_code
_entity_poly.pdbx_strand_id
1 'polypeptide(L)'
;MSDQECYNCHETGHISRNCPNADNGGRRTGGGGGGCYNCGEPGHISRECPQKSGSGARGGGGTCYQCGGRGHFARECPSDRNGGGRYRSGGPGQKCYNCGRGGHISRECTENGSVDQKRCYNCQETGHISLSDLHSTPCWSYILRVTIAMSCCFPKKLLNRSRREDRYKVKDDPEDVEAPRDEAAREPQFSWEKRENVDTSKYVIADIHSNIHKRIGMDKDSMQIENCTESSIFLLKPTASLTVDDCRDSLLILGPCSGSLFIRDCSNCTILAACQQLRTRDCHDIRLALLCPTQPIIENSDDVHFHPLALYYDDFKAQMREASLSLFTNRVVSVHDFTPETGKRNFRVHETLVSLKPEEIDAMHSHGITTDEKSSILPVFRIAKDDPLAHSFIYSCRDSDETADDFAERGMEFSRILKSSDIHLCATFDLDMTKIDKKLIPIQGDYSGLILFEVSGDAVDIRKICQDHFDLFKVADDDLTPQMRQLVENLSAKRD
;
A
#
# COMPACT_ATOMS: atom_id res chain seq x y z
N MET A 1 -55.15 -20.53 15.46
CA MET A 1 -54.97 -20.99 14.06
C MET A 1 -54.60 -19.75 13.27
N SER A 2 -53.39 -19.69 12.73
CA SER A 2 -52.85 -18.49 12.11
C SER A 2 -53.44 -18.27 10.73
N ASP A 3 -54.13 -17.16 10.53
CA ASP A 3 -54.58 -16.66 9.23
C ASP A 3 -53.37 -16.23 8.39
N GLN A 4 -52.71 -17.19 7.74
CA GLN A 4 -51.66 -16.88 6.77
C GLN A 4 -52.31 -16.50 5.43
N GLU A 5 -52.10 -15.23 5.04
CA GLU A 5 -52.42 -14.70 3.72
C GLU A 5 -51.39 -15.16 2.67
N CYS A 6 -51.88 -15.55 1.50
CA CYS A 6 -51.05 -15.93 0.36
C CYS A 6 -50.33 -14.71 -0.22
N TYR A 7 -48.99 -14.68 -0.21
CA TYR A 7 -48.20 -13.55 -0.76
C TYR A 7 -48.26 -13.39 -2.30
N ASN A 8 -49.00 -14.25 -3.01
CA ASN A 8 -49.16 -14.13 -4.46
C ASN A 8 -50.53 -13.55 -4.87
N CYS A 9 -51.60 -13.81 -4.11
CA CYS A 9 -52.94 -13.30 -4.41
C CYS A 9 -53.61 -12.55 -3.25
N HIS A 10 -52.96 -12.49 -2.08
CA HIS A 10 -53.44 -11.85 -0.84
C HIS A 10 -54.75 -12.40 -0.27
N GLU A 11 -55.14 -13.61 -0.66
CA GLU A 11 -56.29 -14.32 -0.08
C GLU A 11 -55.86 -15.22 1.08
N THR A 12 -56.75 -15.41 2.06
CA THR A 12 -56.54 -16.28 3.22
C THR A 12 -56.94 -17.73 2.93
N GLY A 13 -56.35 -18.69 3.65
CA GLY A 13 -56.71 -20.11 3.57
C GLY A 13 -55.73 -20.98 2.75
N HIS A 14 -54.69 -20.40 2.15
CA HIS A 14 -53.60 -21.14 1.53
C HIS A 14 -52.28 -20.35 1.54
N ILE A 15 -51.14 -21.04 1.48
CA ILE A 15 -49.80 -20.43 1.38
C ILE A 15 -49.39 -20.25 -0.08
N SER A 16 -48.49 -19.30 -0.38
CA SER A 16 -48.06 -18.90 -1.74
C SER A 16 -47.61 -20.04 -2.66
N ARG A 17 -47.24 -21.18 -2.08
CA ARG A 17 -46.83 -22.38 -2.81
C ARG A 17 -48.00 -23.18 -3.40
N ASN A 18 -49.20 -23.02 -2.83
CA ASN A 18 -50.42 -23.75 -3.18
C ASN A 18 -51.50 -22.79 -3.73
N CYS A 19 -51.10 -21.66 -4.32
CA CYS A 19 -52.03 -20.69 -4.88
C CYS A 19 -52.74 -21.26 -6.12
N PRO A 20 -54.08 -21.38 -6.13
CA PRO A 20 -54.83 -21.97 -7.24
C PRO A 20 -54.80 -21.10 -8.51
N ASN A 21 -54.50 -19.80 -8.37
CA ASN A 21 -54.29 -18.86 -9.49
C ASN A 21 -52.80 -18.76 -9.89
N ALA A 22 -52.01 -19.82 -9.70
CA ALA A 22 -50.61 -19.82 -10.12
C ALA A 22 -50.50 -19.91 -11.65
N ASP A 23 -50.54 -18.76 -12.33
CA ASP A 23 -50.19 -18.70 -13.74
C ASP A 23 -48.74 -19.16 -13.93
N ASN A 24 -48.61 -20.06 -14.90
CA ASN A 24 -47.43 -20.86 -15.21
C ASN A 24 -46.17 -20.02 -15.45
N GLY A 25 -45.10 -20.35 -14.71
CA GLY A 25 -43.74 -20.34 -15.29
C GLY A 25 -42.66 -19.52 -14.56
N GLY A 26 -42.12 -20.07 -13.47
CA GLY A 26 -40.66 -20.08 -13.26
C GLY A 26 -40.02 -19.02 -12.34
N ARG A 27 -39.71 -19.47 -11.11
CA ARG A 27 -38.59 -19.08 -10.22
C ARG A 27 -38.14 -17.60 -10.20
N ARG A 28 -38.47 -16.95 -9.08
CA ARG A 28 -37.94 -15.67 -8.62
C ARG A 28 -36.42 -15.74 -8.40
N THR A 29 -35.69 -14.88 -9.10
CA THR A 29 -34.43 -14.28 -8.61
C THR A 29 -34.75 -12.82 -8.37
N GLY A 30 -34.47 -12.31 -7.18
CA GLY A 30 -34.98 -11.04 -6.68
C GLY A 30 -34.36 -9.79 -7.31
N GLY A 31 -35.05 -8.67 -7.07
CA GLY A 31 -34.45 -7.33 -7.02
C GLY A 31 -34.57 -6.48 -8.29
N GLY A 32 -35.35 -5.41 -8.21
CA GLY A 32 -35.15 -4.18 -8.99
C GLY A 32 -35.90 -4.13 -10.32
N GLY A 33 -36.76 -3.13 -10.46
CA GLY A 33 -37.59 -2.89 -11.65
C GLY A 33 -36.80 -2.86 -12.95
N GLY A 34 -37.30 -3.55 -13.96
CA GLY A 34 -36.72 -3.55 -15.29
C GLY A 34 -37.82 -3.70 -16.33
N GLY A 35 -38.11 -2.62 -17.05
CA GLY A 35 -38.76 -2.74 -18.34
C GLY A 35 -37.90 -3.57 -19.29
N CYS A 36 -38.49 -4.00 -20.41
CA CYS A 36 -37.84 -4.76 -21.46
C CYS A 36 -36.44 -4.18 -21.77
N TYR A 37 -35.35 -4.93 -21.61
CA TYR A 37 -33.99 -4.40 -21.83
C TYR A 37 -33.71 -3.97 -23.28
N ASN A 38 -34.63 -4.25 -24.21
CA ASN A 38 -34.53 -3.79 -25.60
C ASN A 38 -35.21 -2.43 -25.83
N CYS A 39 -36.35 -2.13 -25.18
CA CYS A 39 -37.12 -0.91 -25.42
C CYS A 39 -37.45 -0.08 -24.17
N GLY A 40 -37.17 -0.58 -22.97
CA GLY A 40 -37.41 0.10 -21.69
C GLY A 40 -38.85 0.04 -21.18
N GLU A 41 -39.81 -0.44 -21.99
CA GLU A 41 -41.22 -0.52 -21.62
C GLU A 41 -41.51 -1.68 -20.64
N PRO A 42 -42.33 -1.47 -19.60
CA PRO A 42 -42.73 -2.53 -18.68
C PRO A 42 -43.74 -3.49 -19.31
N GLY A 43 -43.90 -4.69 -18.72
CA GLY A 43 -44.92 -5.66 -19.11
C GLY A 43 -44.47 -6.76 -20.09
N HIS A 44 -43.21 -6.77 -20.54
CA HIS A 44 -42.63 -7.88 -21.29
C HIS A 44 -41.10 -7.94 -21.12
N ILE A 45 -40.49 -9.09 -21.42
CA ILE A 45 -39.02 -9.25 -21.42
C ILE A 45 -38.46 -9.12 -22.84
N SER A 46 -37.15 -8.87 -23.00
CA SER A 46 -36.50 -8.59 -24.29
C SER A 46 -36.71 -9.63 -25.39
N ARG A 47 -37.10 -10.85 -25.05
CA ARG A 47 -37.40 -11.92 -26.01
C ARG A 47 -38.79 -11.78 -26.65
N GLU A 48 -39.70 -11.08 -25.98
CA GLU A 48 -41.11 -10.90 -26.34
C GLU A 48 -41.38 -9.46 -26.83
N CYS A 49 -40.32 -8.68 -27.08
CA CYS A 49 -40.41 -7.31 -27.56
C CYS A 49 -41.06 -7.24 -28.95
N PRO A 50 -42.19 -6.54 -29.14
CA PRO A 50 -42.90 -6.46 -30.41
C PRO A 50 -42.13 -5.63 -31.46
N GLN A 51 -41.19 -4.78 -31.03
CA GLN A 51 -40.23 -4.10 -31.91
C GLN A 51 -38.98 -4.97 -32.09
N LYS A 52 -39.01 -5.92 -33.04
CA LYS A 52 -37.84 -6.69 -33.45
C LYS A 52 -37.12 -5.99 -34.60
N SER A 53 -36.09 -5.22 -34.29
CA SER A 53 -35.07 -4.81 -35.26
C SER A 53 -34.02 -5.93 -35.37
N GLY A 54 -33.84 -6.44 -36.58
CA GLY A 54 -33.14 -7.70 -36.86
C GLY A 54 -31.63 -7.72 -36.63
N SER A 55 -31.12 -8.95 -36.64
CA SER A 55 -29.70 -9.39 -36.62
C SER A 55 -28.94 -9.32 -35.29
N GLY A 56 -29.16 -10.34 -34.45
CA GLY A 56 -28.09 -11.25 -34.03
C GLY A 56 -26.83 -10.67 -33.38
N ALA A 57 -26.93 -10.11 -32.18
CA ALA A 57 -25.81 -10.07 -31.23
C ALA A 57 -26.33 -9.89 -29.81
N ARG A 58 -25.81 -10.67 -28.87
CA ARG A 58 -25.99 -10.46 -27.43
C ARG A 58 -25.43 -9.07 -27.08
N GLY A 59 -26.26 -8.08 -26.78
CA GLY A 59 -25.79 -6.72 -26.50
C GLY A 59 -26.77 -5.93 -25.67
N GLY A 60 -26.51 -5.85 -24.37
CA GLY A 60 -27.22 -4.97 -23.44
C GLY A 60 -27.01 -3.49 -23.78
N GLY A 61 -28.05 -2.71 -23.56
CA GLY A 61 -28.09 -1.26 -23.79
C GLY A 61 -27.11 -0.49 -22.90
N GLY A 62 -25.88 -0.36 -23.35
CA GLY A 62 -24.91 0.58 -22.79
C GLY A 62 -24.92 1.89 -23.58
N THR A 63 -25.02 3.01 -22.88
CA THR A 63 -24.54 4.31 -23.37
C THR A 63 -23.07 4.18 -23.77
N CYS A 64 -22.67 4.77 -24.90
CA CYS A 64 -21.29 4.86 -25.32
C CYS A 64 -20.44 5.49 -24.21
N TYR A 65 -19.53 4.72 -23.61
CA TYR A 65 -18.72 5.17 -22.48
C TYR A 65 -17.72 6.30 -22.83
N GLN A 66 -17.59 6.64 -24.12
CA GLN A 66 -16.70 7.71 -24.57
C GLN A 66 -17.43 9.05 -24.81
N CYS A 67 -18.71 9.03 -25.20
CA CYS A 67 -19.48 10.27 -25.46
C CYS A 67 -20.84 10.36 -24.75
N GLY A 68 -21.26 9.32 -24.04
CA GLY A 68 -22.56 9.22 -23.37
C GLY A 68 -23.76 8.94 -24.28
N GLY A 69 -23.59 8.92 -25.61
CA GLY A 69 -24.67 8.69 -26.57
C GLY A 69 -25.20 7.24 -26.57
N ARG A 70 -26.49 7.04 -26.84
CA ARG A 70 -27.12 5.69 -26.91
C ARG A 70 -27.19 5.20 -28.36
N GLY A 71 -27.22 3.89 -28.56
CA GLY A 71 -27.39 3.26 -29.88
C GLY A 71 -26.10 2.91 -30.64
N HIS A 72 -24.91 3.11 -30.04
CA HIS A 72 -23.63 2.67 -30.58
C HIS A 72 -22.65 2.36 -29.43
N PHE A 73 -21.66 1.50 -29.67
CA PHE A 73 -20.58 1.26 -28.71
C PHE A 73 -19.43 2.26 -28.90
N ALA A 74 -18.55 2.42 -27.90
CA ALA A 74 -17.39 3.34 -27.97
C ALA A 74 -16.48 3.14 -29.21
N ARG A 75 -16.55 1.98 -29.85
CA ARG A 75 -15.81 1.63 -31.08
C ARG A 75 -16.46 2.15 -32.37
N GLU A 76 -17.71 2.59 -32.28
CA GLU A 76 -18.57 3.09 -33.36
C GLU A 76 -18.96 4.55 -33.09
N CYS A 77 -18.23 5.22 -32.19
CA CYS A 77 -18.51 6.59 -31.79
C CYS A 77 -18.11 7.56 -32.92
N PRO A 78 -19.05 8.35 -33.46
CA PRO A 78 -18.77 9.26 -34.58
C PRO A 78 -17.99 10.52 -34.17
N SER A 79 -17.57 10.63 -32.90
CA SER A 79 -16.87 11.79 -32.36
C SER A 79 -15.41 11.46 -32.08
N ASP A 80 -14.51 11.96 -32.92
CA ASP A 80 -13.06 11.83 -32.78
C ASP A 80 -12.51 12.79 -31.71
N ARG A 81 -12.08 12.25 -30.55
CA ARG A 81 -11.09 12.88 -29.66
C ARG A 81 -10.12 11.85 -29.09
N ASN A 82 -9.08 11.61 -29.89
CA ASN A 82 -7.66 11.39 -29.53
C ASN A 82 -7.34 10.87 -28.11
N GLY A 83 -6.88 9.61 -28.01
CA GLY A 83 -6.05 9.15 -26.87
C GLY A 83 -6.23 7.71 -26.40
N GLY A 84 -5.61 6.75 -27.10
CA GLY A 84 -5.05 5.54 -26.46
C GLY A 84 -5.97 4.35 -26.17
N GLY A 85 -6.22 3.50 -27.18
CA GLY A 85 -6.80 2.16 -26.99
C GLY A 85 -6.12 1.13 -27.89
N ARG A 86 -5.41 0.18 -27.28
CA ARG A 86 -4.67 -0.91 -27.95
C ARG A 86 -5.63 -1.90 -28.64
N TYR A 87 -5.15 -2.44 -29.77
CA TYR A 87 -5.66 -3.60 -30.54
C TYR A 87 -7.01 -3.47 -31.26
N ARG A 88 -6.96 -3.03 -32.54
CA ARG A 88 -7.68 -3.71 -33.63
C ARG A 88 -6.87 -3.65 -34.93
N SER A 89 -6.64 -4.83 -35.49
CA SER A 89 -6.00 -5.08 -36.76
C SER A 89 -6.79 -4.46 -37.92
N GLY A 90 -6.08 -3.79 -38.85
CA GLY A 90 -6.54 -3.66 -40.24
C GLY A 90 -7.36 -2.41 -40.63
N GLY A 91 -7.02 -1.22 -40.15
CA GLY A 91 -7.62 0.05 -40.61
C GLY A 91 -6.75 0.81 -41.65
N PRO A 92 -7.36 1.65 -42.51
CA PRO A 92 -6.82 2.16 -43.80
C PRO A 92 -5.71 3.22 -43.72
N GLY A 93 -4.85 3.15 -42.70
CA GLY A 93 -3.66 4.01 -42.54
C GLY A 93 -2.38 3.26 -42.17
N GLN A 94 -2.45 1.93 -42.03
CA GLN A 94 -1.29 1.12 -41.68
C GLN A 94 -0.41 0.87 -42.91
N LYS A 95 0.86 1.30 -42.81
CA LYS A 95 1.91 1.04 -43.79
C LYS A 95 2.49 -0.36 -43.51
N CYS A 96 2.65 -1.17 -44.54
CA CYS A 96 3.22 -2.51 -44.45
C CYS A 96 4.57 -2.48 -43.69
N TYR A 97 4.76 -3.38 -42.72
CA TYR A 97 5.99 -3.40 -41.91
C TYR A 97 7.21 -3.94 -42.66
N ASN A 98 7.00 -4.56 -43.83
CA ASN A 98 8.07 -5.06 -44.67
C ASN A 98 8.60 -4.01 -45.67
N CYS A 99 7.71 -3.21 -46.30
CA CYS A 99 8.10 -2.25 -47.35
C CYS A 99 7.72 -0.78 -47.05
N GLY A 100 6.95 -0.51 -45.99
CA GLY A 100 6.57 0.85 -45.59
C GLY A 100 5.47 1.52 -46.41
N ARG A 101 4.83 0.82 -47.36
CA ARG A 101 3.74 1.36 -48.18
C ARG A 101 2.37 0.98 -47.62
N GLY A 102 1.39 1.88 -47.71
CA GLY A 102 0.01 1.61 -47.28
C GLY A 102 -0.75 0.73 -48.27
N GLY A 103 -1.88 0.17 -47.82
CA GLY A 103 -2.83 -0.57 -48.67
C GLY A 103 -2.73 -2.10 -48.63
N HIS A 104 -1.76 -2.67 -47.91
CA HIS A 104 -1.64 -4.12 -47.66
C HIS A 104 -0.93 -4.39 -46.33
N ILE A 105 -1.09 -5.60 -45.78
CA ILE A 105 -0.38 -6.05 -44.55
C ILE A 105 0.88 -6.84 -44.91
N SER A 106 1.82 -6.99 -43.96
CA SER A 106 3.13 -7.63 -44.20
C SER A 106 3.08 -9.07 -44.73
N ARG A 107 1.97 -9.78 -44.55
CA ARG A 107 1.74 -11.13 -45.10
C ARG A 107 1.39 -11.13 -46.59
N GLU A 108 0.94 -10.00 -47.13
CA GLU A 108 0.48 -9.82 -48.51
C GLU A 108 1.47 -8.99 -49.33
N CYS A 109 2.66 -8.75 -48.78
CA CYS A 109 3.71 -7.96 -49.42
C CYS A 109 4.47 -8.83 -50.44
N THR A 110 4.45 -8.42 -51.71
CA THR A 110 5.12 -9.11 -52.83
C THR A 110 6.60 -8.74 -52.98
N GLU A 111 7.11 -7.79 -52.19
CA GLU A 111 8.52 -7.40 -52.15
C GLU A 111 9.24 -8.12 -51.00
N ASN A 112 10.26 -8.90 -51.32
CA ASN A 112 11.15 -9.53 -50.33
C ASN A 112 12.16 -8.50 -49.80
N GLY A 113 11.77 -7.73 -48.77
CA GLY A 113 12.66 -6.77 -48.12
C GLY A 113 13.84 -7.44 -47.40
N SER A 114 15.05 -6.89 -47.58
CA SER A 114 16.23 -7.28 -46.79
C SER A 114 16.03 -6.94 -45.31
N VAL A 115 16.75 -7.65 -44.43
CA VAL A 115 16.64 -7.51 -42.96
C VAL A 115 16.82 -6.05 -42.51
N ASP A 116 17.63 -5.27 -43.23
CA ASP A 116 17.97 -3.87 -42.92
C ASP A 116 16.80 -2.88 -43.11
N GLN A 117 15.74 -3.27 -43.85
CA GLN A 117 14.58 -2.41 -44.10
C GLN A 117 13.40 -2.67 -43.15
N LYS A 118 13.53 -3.64 -42.23
CA LYS A 118 12.48 -3.97 -41.25
C LYS A 118 12.51 -2.99 -40.07
N ARG A 119 11.32 -2.58 -39.61
CA ARG A 119 11.16 -1.64 -38.50
C ARG A 119 11.01 -2.37 -37.17
N CYS A 120 11.66 -1.84 -36.13
CA CYS A 120 11.56 -2.33 -34.76
C CYS A 120 10.13 -2.25 -34.22
N TYR A 121 9.65 -3.31 -33.57
CA TYR A 121 8.29 -3.38 -33.04
C TYR A 121 8.00 -2.36 -31.92
N ASN A 122 9.04 -1.85 -31.26
CA ASN A 122 8.91 -0.92 -30.14
C ASN A 122 9.12 0.55 -30.53
N CYS A 123 10.14 0.86 -31.36
CA CYS A 123 10.45 2.24 -31.75
C CYS A 123 10.17 2.60 -33.23
N GLN A 124 9.80 1.61 -34.07
CA GLN A 124 9.48 1.78 -35.49
C GLN A 124 10.64 2.27 -36.40
N GLU A 125 11.86 2.36 -35.88
CA GLU A 125 13.07 2.66 -36.66
C GLU A 125 13.64 1.41 -37.35
N THR A 126 14.38 1.60 -38.44
CA THR A 126 14.97 0.51 -39.24
C THR A 126 16.34 0.09 -38.72
N GLY A 127 16.72 -1.18 -38.93
CA GLY A 127 18.06 -1.70 -38.56
C GLY A 127 18.09 -2.64 -37.35
N HIS A 128 16.97 -2.84 -36.63
CA HIS A 128 16.83 -3.85 -35.58
C HIS A 128 15.37 -4.30 -35.40
N ILE A 129 15.16 -5.50 -34.87
CA ILE A 129 13.82 -6.12 -34.79
C ILE A 129 13.30 -6.24 -33.35
N SER A 130 14.17 -6.40 -32.34
CA SER A 130 13.79 -6.40 -30.91
C SER A 130 14.99 -6.14 -29.97
N LEU A 131 14.73 -6.01 -28.65
CA LEU A 131 15.70 -5.60 -27.61
C LEU A 131 16.92 -6.53 -27.43
N SER A 132 16.95 -7.71 -28.06
CA SER A 132 18.05 -8.68 -27.93
C SER A 132 19.21 -8.48 -28.92
N ASP A 133 19.08 -7.59 -29.91
CA ASP A 133 19.99 -7.56 -31.06
C ASP A 133 20.85 -6.28 -31.11
N LEU A 134 21.43 -5.88 -29.97
CA LEU A 134 22.33 -4.73 -29.88
C LEU A 134 23.77 -5.11 -30.20
N HIS A 135 24.15 -5.03 -31.48
CA HIS A 135 25.50 -4.61 -31.85
C HIS A 135 25.44 -3.14 -32.29
N SER A 136 25.95 -2.28 -31.43
CA SER A 136 26.47 -0.95 -31.77
C SER A 136 25.44 0.13 -32.16
N THR A 137 24.78 0.70 -31.15
CA THR A 137 24.61 2.16 -30.87
C THR A 137 23.33 2.39 -30.04
N PRO A 138 23.41 2.91 -28.79
CA PRO A 138 22.21 3.21 -28.00
C PRO A 138 21.61 4.57 -28.39
N CYS A 139 20.30 4.60 -28.62
CA CYS A 139 19.51 5.83 -28.80
C CYS A 139 19.49 6.66 -27.51
N TRP A 140 20.13 7.83 -27.55
CA TRP A 140 20.40 8.68 -26.37
C TRP A 140 19.23 9.61 -25.99
N SER A 141 17.98 9.13 -26.09
CA SER A 141 16.80 9.85 -25.58
C SER A 141 15.90 9.03 -24.66
N TYR A 142 16.31 7.80 -24.27
CA TYR A 142 15.54 6.93 -23.37
C TYR A 142 16.18 6.72 -21.97
N ILE A 143 17.13 7.56 -21.56
CA ILE A 143 17.75 7.50 -20.20
C ILE A 143 17.08 8.47 -19.20
N LEU A 144 15.95 9.10 -19.55
CA LEU A 144 15.23 9.97 -18.61
C LEU A 144 13.84 9.46 -18.16
N ARG A 145 13.48 8.20 -18.39
CA ARG A 145 12.17 7.67 -17.97
C ARG A 145 12.11 6.24 -17.41
N VAL A 146 13.23 5.57 -17.08
CA VAL A 146 13.16 4.30 -16.34
C VAL A 146 14.31 4.14 -15.34
N THR A 147 14.20 4.85 -14.21
CA THR A 147 14.76 4.42 -12.92
C THR A 147 13.68 4.52 -11.84
N ILE A 148 12.51 3.92 -12.08
CA ILE A 148 11.58 3.48 -11.04
C ILE A 148 11.06 2.12 -11.48
N ALA A 149 11.71 1.06 -10.99
CA ALA A 149 11.25 -0.33 -10.87
C ALA A 149 12.43 -1.31 -10.92
N MET A 150 13.40 -1.19 -10.01
CA MET A 150 14.28 -2.30 -9.61
C MET A 150 14.83 -2.09 -8.19
N SER A 151 14.05 -2.47 -7.17
CA SER A 151 14.57 -3.09 -5.94
C SER A 151 13.44 -3.60 -5.03
N CYS A 152 12.71 -4.60 -5.50
CA CYS A 152 12.19 -5.66 -4.64
C CYS A 152 12.48 -6.98 -5.36
N CYS A 153 13.13 -7.92 -4.67
CA CYS A 153 13.52 -9.27 -5.10
C CYS A 153 14.91 -9.43 -5.77
N PHE A 154 15.97 -9.32 -4.96
CA PHE A 154 17.13 -10.19 -5.12
C PHE A 154 16.94 -11.43 -4.21
N PRO A 155 16.74 -12.63 -4.77
CA PRO A 155 17.24 -13.83 -4.14
C PRO A 155 18.27 -14.53 -5.05
N LYS A 156 19.40 -14.86 -4.42
CA LYS A 156 20.43 -15.82 -4.84
C LYS A 156 19.90 -16.90 -5.79
N LYS A 157 20.21 -16.80 -7.10
CA LYS A 157 20.34 -17.95 -8.03
C LYS A 157 21.34 -17.64 -9.14
N LEU A 158 22.62 -17.57 -8.77
CA LEU A 158 23.69 -17.96 -9.70
C LEU A 158 23.95 -19.44 -9.45
N LEU A 159 23.39 -20.30 -10.31
CA LEU A 159 23.94 -21.59 -10.76
C LEU A 159 22.92 -22.28 -11.68
N ASN A 160 23.35 -22.53 -12.92
CA ASN A 160 22.81 -23.44 -13.93
C ASN A 160 21.30 -23.40 -14.26
N ARG A 161 20.97 -22.67 -15.34
CA ARG A 161 19.81 -22.98 -16.18
C ARG A 161 20.21 -24.04 -17.22
N SER A 162 19.96 -25.32 -16.95
CA SER A 162 19.69 -26.26 -18.04
C SER A 162 18.25 -26.02 -18.53
N ARG A 163 18.06 -26.02 -19.86
CA ARG A 163 16.79 -25.72 -20.53
C ARG A 163 15.68 -26.63 -20.03
N ARG A 164 14.57 -26.03 -19.61
CA ARG A 164 13.36 -26.69 -19.08
C ARG A 164 12.34 -27.00 -20.18
N GLU A 165 12.80 -27.46 -21.35
CA GLU A 165 11.92 -27.89 -22.44
C GLU A 165 12.16 -29.35 -22.90
N ASP A 166 13.17 -30.05 -22.36
CA ASP A 166 13.48 -31.43 -22.77
C ASP A 166 12.98 -32.52 -21.81
N ARG A 167 12.04 -32.23 -20.90
CA ARG A 167 11.55 -33.21 -19.90
C ARG A 167 10.20 -33.87 -20.15
N TYR A 168 9.58 -33.63 -21.30
CA TYR A 168 8.44 -34.42 -21.76
C TYR A 168 8.65 -34.85 -23.21
N LYS A 169 9.52 -35.84 -23.41
CA LYS A 169 9.39 -36.77 -24.53
C LYS A 169 8.96 -38.10 -23.94
N VAL A 170 7.72 -38.47 -24.21
CA VAL A 170 7.25 -39.85 -24.03
C VAL A 170 8.07 -40.69 -25.00
N LYS A 171 8.77 -41.71 -24.49
CA LYS A 171 9.38 -42.73 -25.33
C LYS A 171 8.29 -43.72 -25.71
N ASP A 172 8.03 -43.84 -27.01
CA ASP A 172 7.25 -44.94 -27.55
C ASP A 172 8.13 -46.18 -27.60
N ASP A 173 8.16 -46.97 -26.51
CA ASP A 173 8.65 -48.35 -26.54
C ASP A 173 7.43 -49.28 -26.38
N PRO A 174 7.17 -50.22 -27.33
CA PRO A 174 6.02 -51.08 -27.28
C PRO A 174 6.38 -52.42 -26.62
N GLU A 175 6.26 -52.53 -25.31
CA GLU A 175 6.24 -53.85 -24.65
C GLU A 175 5.19 -53.91 -23.55
N ASP A 176 4.34 -54.93 -23.67
CA ASP A 176 3.19 -55.26 -22.86
C ASP A 176 3.51 -55.40 -21.36
N VAL A 177 2.82 -54.64 -20.51
CA VAL A 177 2.66 -54.98 -19.09
C VAL A 177 1.22 -54.73 -18.68
N GLU A 178 0.50 -55.82 -18.41
CA GLU A 178 -0.89 -55.84 -17.98
C GLU A 178 -1.10 -55.02 -16.69
N ALA A 179 -2.11 -54.14 -16.70
CA ALA A 179 -2.50 -53.36 -15.53
C ALA A 179 -3.30 -54.23 -14.53
N PRO A 180 -3.06 -54.12 -13.21
CA PRO A 180 -3.94 -54.75 -12.22
C PRO A 180 -5.32 -54.07 -12.27
N ARG A 181 -6.35 -54.87 -12.50
CA ARG A 181 -7.73 -54.50 -12.28
C ARG A 181 -7.97 -54.56 -10.77
N ASP A 182 -8.37 -53.43 -10.20
CA ASP A 182 -9.15 -53.26 -8.96
C ASP A 182 -8.58 -52.13 -8.09
N GLU A 183 -8.98 -50.90 -8.38
CA GLU A 183 -9.09 -49.85 -7.37
C GLU A 183 -10.19 -48.87 -7.81
N ALA A 184 -11.23 -48.77 -6.98
CA ALA A 184 -12.42 -47.97 -7.24
C ALA A 184 -12.06 -46.51 -7.56
N ALA A 185 -12.73 -45.96 -8.59
CA ALA A 185 -12.59 -44.59 -9.05
C ALA A 185 -12.63 -43.58 -7.89
N ARG A 186 -11.47 -43.01 -7.54
CA ARG A 186 -11.40 -41.76 -6.76
C ARG A 186 -11.44 -40.60 -7.73
N GLU A 187 -12.48 -39.79 -7.64
CA GLU A 187 -12.58 -38.55 -8.43
C GLU A 187 -11.41 -37.60 -8.11
N PRO A 188 -10.87 -36.89 -9.12
CA PRO A 188 -9.76 -35.97 -8.91
C PRO A 188 -10.22 -34.77 -8.06
N GLN A 189 -9.78 -34.72 -6.80
CA GLN A 189 -10.03 -33.59 -5.93
C GLN A 189 -9.20 -32.38 -6.33
N PHE A 190 -9.86 -31.25 -6.58
CA PHE A 190 -9.20 -30.00 -6.94
C PHE A 190 -8.75 -29.20 -5.70
N SER A 191 -7.67 -28.43 -5.81
CA SER A 191 -7.04 -27.74 -4.66
C SER A 191 -7.95 -26.74 -3.93
N TRP A 192 -9.04 -26.28 -4.56
CA TRP A 192 -10.04 -25.40 -3.94
C TRP A 192 -11.11 -26.15 -3.12
N GLU A 193 -11.24 -27.47 -3.28
CA GLU A 193 -12.16 -28.31 -2.48
C GLU A 193 -11.64 -28.56 -1.06
N LYS A 194 -10.40 -28.15 -0.76
CA LYS A 194 -9.75 -28.21 0.56
C LYS A 194 -9.66 -26.86 1.28
N ARG A 195 -10.40 -25.82 0.84
CA ARG A 195 -10.42 -24.57 1.61
C ARG A 195 -11.25 -24.79 2.87
N GLU A 196 -10.57 -24.97 3.98
CA GLU A 196 -11.19 -24.81 5.29
C GLU A 196 -11.87 -23.43 5.32
N ASN A 197 -13.09 -23.39 5.87
CA ASN A 197 -13.84 -22.15 6.01
C ASN A 197 -13.13 -21.30 7.07
N VAL A 198 -12.21 -20.43 6.65
CA VAL A 198 -11.48 -19.55 7.55
C VAL A 198 -12.46 -18.51 8.07
N ASP A 199 -12.69 -18.53 9.38
CA ASP A 199 -13.52 -17.55 10.08
C ASP A 199 -12.85 -16.16 10.02
N THR A 200 -13.39 -15.29 9.16
CA THR A 200 -12.87 -13.93 8.93
C THR A 200 -13.19 -12.97 10.06
N SER A 201 -14.18 -13.28 10.90
CA SER A 201 -14.59 -12.41 12.03
C SER A 201 -13.46 -12.18 13.03
N LYS A 202 -12.47 -13.09 13.07
CA LYS A 202 -11.28 -12.98 13.91
C LYS A 202 -10.31 -11.90 13.46
N TYR A 203 -10.41 -11.40 12.23
CA TYR A 203 -9.49 -10.42 11.65
C TYR A 203 -10.13 -9.05 11.45
N VAL A 204 -11.44 -8.94 11.71
CA VAL A 204 -12.21 -7.72 11.49
C VAL A 204 -12.78 -7.23 12.82
N ILE A 205 -12.61 -5.94 13.09
CA ILE A 205 -13.27 -5.20 14.18
C ILE A 205 -14.27 -4.28 13.49
N ALA A 206 -15.54 -4.67 13.46
CA ALA A 206 -16.59 -3.95 12.74
C ALA A 206 -17.70 -3.49 13.68
N ASP A 207 -18.42 -2.45 13.25
CA ASP A 207 -19.72 -2.05 13.80
C ASP A 207 -19.69 -1.74 15.31
N ILE A 208 -18.60 -1.10 15.77
CA ILE A 208 -18.45 -0.68 17.16
C ILE A 208 -18.88 0.78 17.30
N HIS A 209 -19.92 1.00 18.10
CA HIS A 209 -20.52 2.32 18.29
C HIS A 209 -20.59 2.68 19.78
N SER A 210 -20.13 3.87 20.12
CA SER A 210 -20.17 4.44 21.47
C SER A 210 -19.61 3.49 22.55
N ASN A 211 -18.52 2.76 22.23
CA ASN A 211 -17.98 1.70 23.09
C ASN A 211 -16.44 1.70 23.11
N ILE A 212 -15.87 1.09 24.15
CA ILE A 212 -14.44 0.83 24.26
C ILE A 212 -14.20 -0.63 23.84
N HIS A 213 -13.42 -0.82 22.79
CA HIS A 213 -13.02 -2.14 22.31
C HIS A 213 -11.52 -2.34 22.54
N LYS A 214 -11.16 -3.34 23.34
CA LYS A 214 -9.76 -3.71 23.55
C LYS A 214 -9.49 -5.11 23.03
N ARG A 215 -8.40 -5.23 22.28
CA ARG A 215 -7.83 -6.50 21.88
C ARG A 215 -6.35 -6.53 22.21
N ILE A 216 -5.92 -7.59 22.89
CA ILE A 216 -4.55 -7.81 23.37
C ILE A 216 -4.09 -9.15 22.79
N GLY A 217 -2.80 -9.29 22.50
CA GLY A 217 -2.20 -10.59 22.19
C GLY A 217 -1.05 -10.51 21.20
N MET A 218 -0.65 -11.66 20.67
CA MET A 218 0.41 -11.81 19.67
C MET A 218 -0.15 -12.61 18.48
N ASP A 219 -0.63 -11.93 17.44
CA ASP A 219 -0.94 -12.58 16.15
C ASP A 219 -0.47 -11.66 15.02
N LYS A 220 0.34 -12.18 14.09
CA LYS A 220 1.00 -11.38 13.06
C LYS A 220 0.19 -11.22 11.77
N ASP A 221 -1.13 -11.18 11.91
CA ASP A 221 -2.05 -11.24 10.78
C ASP A 221 -2.39 -9.85 10.23
N SER A 222 -3.05 -9.86 9.08
CA SER A 222 -3.66 -8.66 8.53
C SER A 222 -5.00 -8.42 9.22
N MET A 223 -5.28 -7.18 9.58
CA MET A 223 -6.48 -6.80 10.31
C MET A 223 -7.22 -5.64 9.63
N GLN A 224 -8.51 -5.58 9.88
CA GLN A 224 -9.39 -4.52 9.41
C GLN A 224 -10.22 -3.98 10.57
N ILE A 225 -10.35 -2.66 10.64
CA ILE A 225 -11.26 -1.94 11.52
C ILE A 225 -12.22 -1.21 10.59
N GLU A 226 -13.53 -1.46 10.70
CA GLU A 226 -14.51 -0.88 9.78
C GLU A 226 -15.77 -0.38 10.50
N ASN A 227 -16.37 0.69 9.98
CA ASN A 227 -17.67 1.20 10.42
C ASN A 227 -17.77 1.40 11.95
N CYS A 228 -16.76 2.01 12.56
CA CYS A 228 -16.75 2.29 13.99
C CYS A 228 -17.00 3.78 14.25
N THR A 229 -17.91 4.11 15.16
CA THR A 229 -18.24 5.51 15.48
C THR A 229 -18.20 5.81 16.97
N GLU A 230 -17.79 7.02 17.35
CA GLU A 230 -17.78 7.47 18.75
C GLU A 230 -17.10 6.49 19.72
N SER A 231 -16.09 5.76 19.25
CA SER A 231 -15.54 4.59 19.97
C SER A 231 -14.05 4.75 20.26
N SER A 232 -13.59 4.09 21.31
CA SER A 232 -12.16 3.96 21.63
C SER A 232 -11.70 2.53 21.36
N ILE A 233 -10.85 2.35 20.36
CA ILE A 233 -10.38 1.04 19.93
C ILE A 233 -8.89 0.90 20.25
N PHE A 234 -8.56 -0.06 21.11
CA PHE A 234 -7.21 -0.38 21.52
C PHE A 234 -6.81 -1.75 20.96
N LEU A 235 -6.10 -1.75 19.83
CA LEU A 235 -5.55 -2.94 19.20
C LEU A 235 -4.07 -3.08 19.59
N LEU A 236 -3.81 -3.65 20.77
CA LEU A 236 -2.47 -3.71 21.38
C LEU A 236 -1.70 -4.98 21.00
N LYS A 237 -1.63 -5.27 19.70
CA LYS A 237 -0.88 -6.40 19.15
C LYS A 237 -0.17 -6.02 17.86
N PRO A 238 0.94 -6.70 17.50
CA PRO A 238 1.62 -6.44 16.24
C PRO A 238 0.75 -6.93 15.08
N THR A 239 0.79 -6.24 13.93
CA THR A 239 0.04 -6.64 12.72
C THR A 239 0.94 -6.67 11.50
N ALA A 240 0.64 -7.54 10.52
CA ALA A 240 1.34 -7.52 9.23
C ALA A 240 0.86 -6.36 8.34
N SER A 241 -0.44 -6.14 8.31
CA SER A 241 -1.05 -4.97 7.67
C SER A 241 -2.33 -4.61 8.43
N LEU A 242 -2.69 -3.32 8.40
CA LEU A 242 -3.88 -2.84 9.11
C LEU A 242 -4.63 -1.87 8.23
N THR A 243 -5.93 -2.08 8.10
CA THR A 243 -6.83 -1.18 7.37
C THR A 243 -7.87 -0.61 8.32
N VAL A 244 -8.11 0.69 8.25
CA VAL A 244 -9.11 1.42 9.02
C VAL A 244 -10.04 2.11 8.02
N ASP A 245 -11.30 1.68 7.98
CA ASP A 245 -12.29 2.12 7.00
C ASP A 245 -13.54 2.70 7.67
N ASP A 246 -14.08 3.78 7.12
CA ASP A 246 -15.39 4.34 7.52
C ASP A 246 -15.53 4.54 9.03
N CYS A 247 -14.45 4.94 9.70
CA CYS A 247 -14.45 5.22 11.13
C CYS A 247 -14.65 6.71 11.39
N ARG A 248 -15.51 7.04 12.36
CA ARG A 248 -15.84 8.44 12.70
C ARG A 248 -15.75 8.74 14.19
N ASP A 249 -15.34 9.94 14.55
CA ASP A 249 -15.40 10.44 15.94
C ASP A 249 -14.71 9.50 16.96
N SER A 250 -13.66 8.80 16.53
CA SER A 250 -13.11 7.66 17.26
C SER A 250 -11.62 7.85 17.60
N LEU A 251 -11.21 7.26 18.73
CA LEU A 251 -9.82 7.13 19.15
C LEU A 251 -9.33 5.72 18.84
N LEU A 252 -8.23 5.60 18.10
CA LEU A 252 -7.63 4.32 17.76
C LEU A 252 -6.18 4.28 18.24
N ILE A 253 -5.84 3.31 19.09
CA ILE A 253 -4.48 3.02 19.51
C ILE A 253 -4.09 1.68 18.92
N LEU A 254 -3.14 1.71 17.99
CA LEU A 254 -2.80 0.60 17.13
C LEU A 254 -1.37 0.14 17.44
N GLY A 255 -1.20 -1.15 17.67
CA GLY A 255 0.10 -1.76 17.86
C GLY A 255 0.98 -1.69 16.59
N PRO A 256 2.27 -2.06 16.71
CA PRO A 256 3.23 -1.97 15.62
C PRO A 256 2.82 -2.77 14.38
N CYS A 257 2.72 -2.07 13.24
CA CYS A 257 2.41 -2.67 11.95
C CYS A 257 3.69 -2.84 11.12
N SER A 258 4.10 -4.08 10.85
CA SER A 258 5.32 -4.38 10.10
C SER A 258 5.22 -4.03 8.60
N GLY A 259 4.00 -3.92 8.08
CA GLY A 259 3.71 -3.47 6.74
C GLY A 259 2.98 -2.13 6.73
N SER A 260 1.93 -2.06 5.92
CA SER A 260 1.23 -0.81 5.66
C SER A 260 0.02 -0.63 6.58
N LEU A 261 -0.17 0.60 7.06
CA LEU A 261 -1.41 1.10 7.63
C LEU A 261 -2.16 1.89 6.55
N PHE A 262 -3.37 1.45 6.24
CA PHE A 262 -4.28 2.12 5.30
C PHE A 262 -5.44 2.72 6.07
N ILE A 263 -5.70 4.01 5.88
CA ILE A 263 -6.83 4.72 6.49
C ILE A 263 -7.69 5.26 5.35
N ARG A 264 -8.96 4.87 5.29
CA ARG A 264 -9.86 5.21 4.19
C ARG A 264 -11.21 5.67 4.70
N ASP A 265 -11.79 6.67 4.04
CA ASP A 265 -13.17 7.09 4.28
C ASP A 265 -13.46 7.46 5.76
N CYS A 266 -12.43 7.88 6.51
CA CYS A 266 -12.52 8.17 7.93
C CYS A 266 -12.68 9.68 8.20
N SER A 267 -13.34 10.05 9.30
CA SER A 267 -13.50 11.46 9.67
C SER A 267 -13.44 11.74 11.18
N ASN A 268 -12.82 12.85 11.59
CA ASN A 268 -12.69 13.24 13.00
C ASN A 268 -12.14 12.11 13.90
N CYS A 269 -11.06 11.48 13.44
CA CYS A 269 -10.45 10.35 14.15
C CYS A 269 -9.07 10.73 14.70
N THR A 270 -8.77 10.26 15.91
CA THR A 270 -7.43 10.34 16.48
C THR A 270 -6.80 8.97 16.46
N ILE A 271 -5.65 8.83 15.81
CA ILE A 271 -5.01 7.55 15.56
C ILE A 271 -3.56 7.61 16.01
N LEU A 272 -3.18 6.72 16.93
CA LEU A 272 -1.82 6.55 17.41
C LEU A 272 -1.29 5.21 16.88
N ALA A 273 -0.26 5.25 16.04
CA ALA A 273 0.24 4.05 15.38
C ALA A 273 1.72 4.12 15.03
N ALA A 274 2.38 2.96 15.06
CA ALA A 274 3.69 2.76 14.45
C ALA A 274 3.54 1.82 13.26
N CYS A 275 4.00 2.22 12.07
CA CYS A 275 3.87 1.40 10.86
C CYS A 275 5.04 1.57 9.90
N GLN A 276 5.30 0.57 9.05
CA GLN A 276 6.33 0.69 8.03
C GLN A 276 5.95 1.67 6.91
N GLN A 277 4.67 1.73 6.54
CA GLN A 277 4.14 2.64 5.52
C GLN A 277 2.76 3.15 5.94
N LEU A 278 2.52 4.45 5.83
CA LEU A 278 1.20 5.03 6.01
C LEU A 278 0.62 5.49 4.68
N ARG A 279 -0.64 5.13 4.42
CA ARG A 279 -1.44 5.63 3.30
C ARG A 279 -2.80 6.07 3.81
N THR A 280 -3.20 7.28 3.46
CA THR A 280 -4.56 7.79 3.73
C THR A 280 -5.26 8.10 2.42
N ARG A 281 -6.58 7.88 2.38
CA ARG A 281 -7.41 8.17 1.22
C ARG A 281 -8.80 8.60 1.64
N ASP A 282 -9.36 9.63 1.01
CA ASP A 282 -10.76 10.04 1.26
C ASP A 282 -11.05 10.34 2.75
N CYS A 283 -10.09 10.93 3.48
CA CYS A 283 -10.18 11.19 4.91
C CYS A 283 -10.31 12.69 5.24
N HIS A 284 -10.99 13.03 6.33
CA HIS A 284 -11.20 14.42 6.77
C HIS A 284 -10.97 14.61 8.28
N ASP A 285 -10.26 15.65 8.70
CA ASP A 285 -10.01 15.93 10.13
C ASP A 285 -9.43 14.70 10.86
N ILE A 286 -8.22 14.31 10.47
CA ILE A 286 -7.54 13.16 11.07
C ILE A 286 -6.34 13.63 11.86
N ARG A 287 -6.25 13.24 13.13
CA ARG A 287 -5.10 13.48 14.00
C ARG A 287 -4.28 12.20 14.14
N LEU A 288 -3.08 12.18 13.56
CA LEU A 288 -2.16 11.04 13.53
C LEU A 288 -0.95 11.30 14.43
N ALA A 289 -0.83 10.58 15.55
CA ALA A 289 0.46 10.44 16.21
C ALA A 289 1.19 9.24 15.61
N LEU A 290 2.29 9.48 14.90
CA LEU A 290 2.84 8.50 13.97
C LEU A 290 4.34 8.28 14.14
N LEU A 291 4.73 7.01 14.15
CA LEU A 291 6.07 6.56 13.76
C LEU A 291 5.99 5.87 12.41
N CYS A 292 6.63 6.46 11.40
CA CYS A 292 6.67 5.92 10.05
C CYS A 292 8.07 6.10 9.44
N PRO A 293 8.85 5.02 9.25
CA PRO A 293 10.21 5.13 8.70
C PRO A 293 10.23 5.54 7.22
N THR A 294 9.13 5.36 6.48
CA THR A 294 8.98 5.85 5.11
C THR A 294 8.20 7.15 5.07
N GLN A 295 8.23 7.85 3.94
CA GLN A 295 7.39 9.01 3.69
C GLN A 295 5.89 8.65 3.80
N PRO A 296 5.13 9.28 4.73
CA PRO A 296 3.69 9.10 4.79
C PRO A 296 3.01 9.68 3.55
N ILE A 297 1.93 9.04 3.12
CA ILE A 297 1.18 9.42 1.92
C ILE A 297 -0.24 9.83 2.28
N ILE A 298 -0.69 10.95 1.73
CA ILE A 298 -2.10 11.34 1.71
C ILE A 298 -2.61 11.48 0.26
N GLU A 299 -3.89 11.15 0.07
CA GLU A 299 -4.58 11.25 -1.21
C GLU A 299 -6.05 11.60 -0.96
N ASN A 300 -6.60 12.53 -1.73
CA ASN A 300 -7.98 13.01 -1.65
C ASN A 300 -8.47 13.23 -0.20
N SER A 301 -7.60 13.76 0.65
CA SER A 301 -7.85 13.93 2.09
C SER A 301 -7.53 15.35 2.49
N ASP A 302 -8.24 15.90 3.47
CA ASP A 302 -8.01 17.26 3.96
C ASP A 302 -8.08 17.38 5.48
N ASP A 303 -7.42 18.40 6.01
CA ASP A 303 -7.23 18.64 7.44
C ASP A 303 -6.57 17.46 8.18
N VAL A 304 -5.52 16.89 7.57
CA VAL A 304 -4.74 15.80 8.18
C VAL A 304 -3.62 16.39 9.04
N HIS A 305 -3.65 16.10 10.33
CA HIS A 305 -2.68 16.57 11.32
C HIS A 305 -1.74 15.45 11.74
N PHE A 306 -0.45 15.68 11.60
CA PHE A 306 0.59 14.76 12.03
C PHE A 306 1.27 15.26 13.30
N HIS A 307 1.45 14.37 14.26
CA HIS A 307 2.04 14.61 15.57
C HIS A 307 3.15 13.59 15.87
N PRO A 308 4.15 13.95 16.71
CA PRO A 308 5.08 12.97 17.25
C PRO A 308 4.34 11.89 18.03
N LEU A 309 4.75 10.63 17.86
CA LEU A 309 4.20 9.52 18.62
C LEU A 309 4.89 9.41 19.99
N ALA A 310 4.14 9.66 21.05
CA ALA A 310 4.46 9.23 22.39
C ALA A 310 3.47 8.14 22.79
N LEU A 311 3.96 6.93 23.01
CA LEU A 311 3.16 5.78 23.40
C LEU A 311 3.96 4.83 24.29
N TYR A 312 3.30 4.27 25.29
CA TYR A 312 3.80 3.19 26.12
C TYR A 312 2.65 2.27 26.56
N TYR A 313 2.94 0.97 26.53
CA TYR A 313 2.24 -0.12 27.20
C TYR A 313 3.24 -1.29 27.32
N ASP A 314 3.03 -2.21 28.25
CA ASP A 314 4.03 -3.23 28.65
C ASP A 314 4.70 -3.96 27.47
N ASP A 315 3.92 -4.42 26.49
CA ASP A 315 4.42 -5.20 25.36
C ASP A 315 4.96 -4.36 24.19
N PHE A 316 4.80 -3.03 24.19
CA PHE A 316 5.04 -2.19 23.01
C PHE A 316 6.47 -2.30 22.46
N LYS A 317 7.48 -2.30 23.35
CA LYS A 317 8.90 -2.40 22.96
C LYS A 317 9.21 -3.74 22.29
N ALA A 318 8.68 -4.83 22.82
CA ALA A 318 8.84 -6.17 22.24
C ALA A 318 8.14 -6.27 20.87
N GLN A 319 6.92 -5.72 20.76
CA GLN A 319 6.16 -5.71 19.52
C GLN A 319 6.84 -4.87 18.41
N MET A 320 7.47 -3.74 18.76
CA MET A 320 8.24 -2.92 17.80
C MET A 320 9.40 -3.70 17.18
N ARG A 321 10.15 -4.45 18.01
CA ARG A 321 11.23 -5.33 17.54
C ARG A 321 10.70 -6.43 16.64
N GLU A 322 9.57 -7.04 17.03
CA GLU A 322 8.94 -8.10 16.26
C GLU A 322 8.46 -7.61 14.88
N ALA A 323 8.00 -6.36 14.81
CA ALA A 323 7.61 -5.67 13.59
C ALA A 323 8.80 -5.15 12.77
N SER A 324 10.04 -5.30 13.27
CA SER A 324 11.26 -4.76 12.66
C SER A 324 11.23 -3.25 12.46
N LEU A 325 10.53 -2.52 13.34
CA LEU A 325 10.49 -1.07 13.33
C LEU A 325 11.54 -0.52 14.29
N SER A 326 12.41 0.36 13.78
CA SER A 326 13.36 1.09 14.63
C SER A 326 12.63 2.15 15.45
N LEU A 327 13.06 2.33 16.70
CA LEU A 327 12.59 3.41 17.58
C LEU A 327 13.06 4.78 17.11
N PHE A 328 14.16 4.84 16.35
CA PHE A 328 14.87 6.07 15.98
C PHE A 328 14.75 6.41 14.50
N THR A 329 13.80 5.83 13.76
CA THR A 329 13.61 6.19 12.34
C THR A 329 12.17 6.62 12.11
N ASN A 330 11.96 7.94 12.06
CA ASN A 330 10.64 8.54 11.82
C ASN A 330 10.73 9.63 10.74
N ARG A 331 9.87 9.54 9.72
CA ARG A 331 9.79 10.48 8.59
C ARG A 331 8.48 11.24 8.52
N VAL A 332 7.76 11.33 9.64
CA VAL A 332 6.49 12.07 9.73
C VAL A 332 6.59 13.54 9.30
N VAL A 333 7.79 14.13 9.31
CA VAL A 333 8.04 15.51 8.86
C VAL A 333 7.96 15.72 7.34
N SER A 334 8.07 14.64 6.56
CA SER A 334 8.12 14.68 5.09
C SER A 334 6.91 13.95 4.50
N VAL A 335 5.71 14.47 4.68
CA VAL A 335 4.47 13.90 4.11
C VAL A 335 4.35 14.22 2.62
N HIS A 336 3.94 13.24 1.82
CA HIS A 336 3.62 13.43 0.40
C HIS A 336 2.11 13.50 0.19
N ASP A 337 1.67 14.50 -0.56
CA ASP A 337 0.26 14.68 -0.96
C ASP A 337 0.13 14.44 -2.46
N PHE A 338 -0.64 13.42 -2.84
CA PHE A 338 -0.92 13.10 -4.25
C PHE A 338 -1.96 14.02 -4.90
N THR A 339 -2.75 14.73 -4.09
CA THR A 339 -3.86 15.59 -4.53
C THR A 339 -3.74 16.99 -3.94
N PRO A 340 -2.62 17.70 -4.15
CA PRO A 340 -2.44 19.03 -3.58
C PRO A 340 -3.41 20.02 -4.23
N GLU A 341 -4.11 20.79 -3.41
CA GLU A 341 -4.96 21.89 -3.87
C GLU A 341 -4.20 23.22 -3.87
N THR A 342 -4.40 24.04 -4.89
CA THR A 342 -3.71 25.35 -4.96
C THR A 342 -4.25 26.28 -3.88
N GLY A 343 -3.38 26.70 -2.96
CA GLY A 343 -3.73 27.66 -1.89
C GLY A 343 -4.36 27.04 -0.64
N LYS A 344 -4.62 25.73 -0.62
CA LYS A 344 -5.07 25.00 0.56
C LYS A 344 -3.97 24.01 0.97
N ARG A 345 -3.66 23.96 2.27
CA ARG A 345 -2.79 22.91 2.82
C ARG A 345 -3.67 21.79 3.34
N ASN A 346 -3.59 20.63 2.71
CA ASN A 346 -4.36 19.44 3.09
C ASN A 346 -3.86 18.79 4.38
N PHE A 347 -2.62 19.08 4.77
CA PHE A 347 -2.04 18.55 6.01
C PHE A 347 -1.20 19.57 6.77
N ARG A 348 -0.96 19.28 8.05
CA ARG A 348 -0.04 20.01 8.92
C ARG A 348 0.76 19.03 9.76
N VAL A 349 2.03 19.33 9.97
CA VAL A 349 2.87 18.61 10.92
C VAL A 349 3.11 19.52 12.12
N HIS A 350 2.78 19.01 13.30
CA HIS A 350 2.89 19.68 14.59
C HIS A 350 4.11 19.20 15.37
N GLU A 351 4.59 20.04 16.28
CA GLU A 351 5.72 19.74 17.17
C GLU A 351 5.28 19.18 18.53
N THR A 352 4.02 19.39 18.88
CA THR A 352 3.45 18.94 20.15
C THR A 352 2.78 17.59 20.00
N LEU A 353 2.72 16.84 21.10
CA LEU A 353 1.92 15.63 21.19
C LEU A 353 0.45 15.91 20.86
N VAL A 354 -0.26 14.88 20.40
CA VAL A 354 -1.68 14.99 20.11
C VAL A 354 -2.46 15.29 21.39
N SER A 355 -3.39 16.24 21.31
CA SER A 355 -4.29 16.55 22.42
C SER A 355 -5.40 15.51 22.48
N LEU A 356 -5.58 14.88 23.65
CA LEU A 356 -6.62 13.88 23.91
C LEU A 356 -7.63 14.46 24.91
N LYS A 357 -8.88 14.01 24.81
CA LYS A 357 -9.94 14.42 25.75
C LYS A 357 -9.71 13.74 27.11
N PRO A 358 -10.14 14.33 28.24
CA PRO A 358 -9.98 13.72 29.56
C PRO A 358 -10.54 12.28 29.65
N GLU A 359 -11.71 12.04 29.05
CA GLU A 359 -12.35 10.73 29.01
C GLU A 359 -11.55 9.69 28.20
N GLU A 360 -10.86 10.13 27.14
CA GLU A 360 -9.98 9.28 26.34
C GLU A 360 -8.74 8.88 27.16
N ILE A 361 -8.16 9.83 27.89
CA ILE A 361 -7.01 9.61 28.78
C ILE A 361 -7.37 8.62 29.89
N ASP A 362 -8.53 8.77 30.52
CA ASP A 362 -9.00 7.86 31.57
C ASP A 362 -9.23 6.44 31.03
N ALA A 363 -9.84 6.33 29.84
CA ALA A 363 -10.02 5.05 29.16
C ALA A 363 -8.68 4.37 28.86
N MET A 364 -7.66 5.13 28.45
CA MET A 364 -6.32 4.61 28.18
C MET A 364 -5.59 4.15 29.46
N HIS A 365 -5.61 4.97 30.50
CA HIS A 365 -4.98 4.64 31.78
C HIS A 365 -5.58 3.40 32.42
N SER A 366 -6.91 3.21 32.33
CA SER A 366 -7.58 1.99 32.81
C SER A 366 -7.08 0.70 32.13
N HIS A 367 -6.40 0.83 31.00
CA HIS A 367 -5.87 -0.26 30.21
C HIS A 367 -4.34 -0.34 30.19
N GLY A 368 -3.65 0.46 31.02
CA GLY A 368 -2.19 0.48 31.13
C GLY A 368 -1.49 1.17 29.96
N ILE A 369 -2.19 2.08 29.26
CA ILE A 369 -1.65 2.82 28.12
C ILE A 369 -1.36 4.26 28.56
N THR A 370 -0.17 4.76 28.24
CA THR A 370 0.21 6.16 28.45
C THR A 370 0.73 6.78 27.17
N THR A 371 0.51 8.09 27.00
CA THR A 371 0.91 8.88 25.83
C THR A 371 1.74 10.09 26.19
N ASP A 372 2.30 10.11 27.40
CA ASP A 372 3.19 11.18 27.83
C ASP A 372 4.64 10.94 27.37
N GLU A 373 5.37 12.05 27.23
CA GLU A 373 6.75 12.03 26.78
C GLU A 373 7.71 11.33 27.75
N LYS A 374 7.38 11.22 29.05
CA LYS A 374 8.29 10.63 30.06
C LYS A 374 8.23 9.11 30.02
N SER A 375 7.05 8.54 29.85
CA SER A 375 6.82 7.10 29.79
C SER A 375 7.10 6.51 28.41
N SER A 376 7.03 7.32 27.35
CA SER A 376 7.21 6.80 25.99
C SER A 376 8.60 6.18 25.75
N ILE A 377 8.59 5.05 25.05
CA ILE A 377 9.81 4.38 24.54
C ILE A 377 10.31 4.97 23.23
N LEU A 378 9.69 6.04 22.73
CA LEU A 378 10.04 6.69 21.48
C LEU A 378 10.61 8.10 21.75
N PRO A 379 11.63 8.53 21.00
CA PRO A 379 12.07 9.91 21.02
C PRO A 379 10.96 10.82 20.47
N VAL A 380 10.68 11.91 21.17
CA VAL A 380 9.73 12.94 20.72
C VAL A 380 10.52 14.00 19.96
N PHE A 381 10.21 14.15 18.68
CA PHE A 381 10.87 15.10 17.79
C PHE A 381 10.24 16.48 17.90
N ARG A 382 11.08 17.52 17.87
CA ARG A 382 10.65 18.91 17.72
C ARG A 382 11.16 19.44 16.38
N ILE A 383 10.24 19.82 15.51
CA ILE A 383 10.56 20.30 14.17
C ILE A 383 11.08 21.73 14.31
N ALA A 384 12.39 21.93 14.24
CA ALA A 384 12.97 23.26 14.10
C ALA A 384 12.73 23.75 12.67
N LYS A 385 11.56 24.36 12.40
CA LYS A 385 11.21 24.85 11.05
C LYS A 385 12.02 26.07 10.62
N ASP A 386 12.52 26.86 11.56
CA ASP A 386 13.14 28.16 11.32
C ASP A 386 14.26 28.49 12.33
N ASP A 387 14.93 27.50 12.91
CA ASP A 387 16.00 27.77 13.87
C ASP A 387 17.28 28.24 13.15
N PRO A 388 17.75 29.49 13.34
CA PRO A 388 18.99 29.99 12.76
C PRO A 388 20.24 29.36 13.38
N LEU A 389 20.11 28.59 14.47
CA LEU A 389 21.21 27.86 15.08
C LEU A 389 21.60 26.66 14.21
N ALA A 390 22.91 26.50 14.00
CA ALA A 390 23.44 25.44 13.17
C ALA A 390 23.03 24.06 13.72
N HIS A 391 22.24 23.30 12.94
CA HIS A 391 21.96 21.90 13.24
C HIS A 391 23.28 21.15 13.42
N SER A 392 23.48 20.62 14.61
CA SER A 392 24.65 19.79 14.95
C SER A 392 24.25 18.32 14.86
N PHE A 393 25.20 17.50 14.43
CA PHE A 393 25.02 16.06 14.41
C PHE A 393 25.71 15.43 15.60
N ILE A 394 24.98 14.62 16.34
CA ILE A 394 25.51 13.80 17.42
C ILE A 394 25.28 12.36 17.03
N TYR A 395 26.24 11.48 17.29
CA TYR A 395 26.12 10.09 16.92
C TYR A 395 26.65 9.15 17.98
N SER A 396 26.09 7.94 17.99
CA SER A 396 26.56 6.80 18.78
C SER A 396 26.75 5.60 17.88
N CYS A 397 27.84 4.87 18.06
CA CYS A 397 28.18 3.71 17.25
C CYS A 397 27.99 2.43 18.07
N ARG A 398 27.42 1.41 17.42
CA ARG A 398 27.27 0.07 18.02
C ARG A 398 28.48 -0.78 17.71
N ASP A 399 29.11 -1.29 18.76
CA ASP A 399 30.19 -2.26 18.62
C ASP A 399 29.66 -3.62 18.11
N SER A 400 30.56 -4.54 17.78
CA SER A 400 30.17 -5.87 17.26
C SER A 400 29.59 -6.80 18.34
N ASP A 401 29.96 -6.58 19.59
CA ASP A 401 29.61 -7.37 20.77
C ASP A 401 28.42 -6.79 21.57
N GLU A 402 28.03 -5.54 21.29
CA GLU A 402 26.88 -4.90 21.91
C GLU A 402 25.55 -5.39 21.28
N THR A 403 24.55 -5.68 22.13
CA THR A 403 23.24 -6.09 21.65
C THR A 403 22.47 -4.89 21.04
N ALA A 404 21.55 -5.16 20.12
CA ALA A 404 20.68 -4.13 19.58
C ALA A 404 19.81 -3.44 20.65
N ASP A 405 19.51 -4.17 21.74
CA ASP A 405 18.65 -3.69 22.82
C ASP A 405 19.39 -2.71 23.73
N ASP A 406 20.62 -3.03 24.10
CA ASP A 406 21.49 -2.15 24.88
C ASP A 406 21.81 -0.88 24.09
N PHE A 407 22.09 -1.04 22.79
CA PHE A 407 22.33 0.08 21.89
C PHE A 407 21.11 1.01 21.78
N ALA A 408 19.92 0.44 21.67
CA ALA A 408 18.69 1.22 21.64
C ALA A 408 18.42 1.90 22.99
N GLU A 409 18.70 1.25 24.12
CA GLU A 409 18.53 1.88 25.44
C GLU A 409 19.50 3.06 25.64
N ARG A 410 20.75 2.92 25.17
CA ARG A 410 21.73 4.00 25.11
C ARG A 410 21.21 5.20 24.30
N GLY A 411 20.65 4.96 23.11
CA GLY A 411 20.02 6.04 22.33
C GLY A 411 18.84 6.71 23.03
N MET A 412 18.05 5.94 23.80
CA MET A 412 16.94 6.48 24.58
C MET A 412 17.42 7.28 25.80
N GLU A 413 18.49 6.85 26.46
CA GLU A 413 19.14 7.60 27.53
C GLU A 413 19.57 8.98 27.04
N PHE A 414 20.17 9.07 25.85
CA PHE A 414 20.50 10.37 25.24
C PHE A 414 19.27 11.25 25.03
N SER A 415 18.19 10.66 24.53
CA SER A 415 16.93 11.39 24.34
C SER A 415 16.37 11.92 25.66
N ARG A 416 16.61 11.24 26.79
CA ARG A 416 16.23 11.71 28.14
C ARG A 416 17.16 12.82 28.63
N ILE A 417 18.46 12.74 28.35
CA ILE A 417 19.43 13.80 28.65
C ILE A 417 19.05 15.08 27.92
N LEU A 418 18.76 15.00 26.62
CA LEU A 418 18.34 16.16 25.82
C LEU A 418 17.10 16.86 26.41
N LYS A 419 16.10 16.09 26.90
CA LYS A 419 14.90 16.65 27.55
C LYS A 419 15.19 17.50 28.79
N SER A 420 16.32 17.25 29.48
CA SER A 420 16.73 18.04 30.64
C SER A 420 17.53 19.30 30.30
N SER A 421 17.77 19.55 29.01
CA SER A 421 18.50 20.69 28.48
C SER A 421 17.66 21.52 27.50
N ASP A 422 18.17 22.68 27.08
CA ASP A 422 17.53 23.53 26.07
C ASP A 422 17.83 23.07 24.63
N ILE A 423 18.35 21.86 24.44
CA ILE A 423 18.68 21.29 23.13
C ILE A 423 17.48 20.53 22.58
N HIS A 424 17.12 20.83 21.34
CA HIS A 424 15.98 20.25 20.66
C HIS A 424 16.39 19.12 19.74
N LEU A 425 15.76 17.95 19.90
CA LEU A 425 15.94 16.81 19.00
C LEU A 425 15.09 17.01 17.74
N CYS A 426 15.75 17.23 16.60
CA CYS A 426 15.11 17.52 15.32
C CYS A 426 14.75 16.24 14.56
N ALA A 427 15.70 15.31 14.46
CA ALA A 427 15.53 14.04 13.78
C ALA A 427 16.46 12.97 14.36
N THR A 428 16.09 11.71 14.17
CA THR A 428 16.97 10.58 14.43
C THR A 428 16.99 9.64 13.24
N PHE A 429 18.10 8.92 13.11
CA PHE A 429 18.30 7.91 12.10
C PHE A 429 18.99 6.71 12.71
N ASP A 430 18.45 5.51 12.47
CA ASP A 430 19.06 4.25 12.83
C ASP A 430 19.63 3.58 11.58
N LEU A 431 20.95 3.42 11.56
CA LEU A 431 21.71 3.07 10.38
C LEU A 431 22.49 1.78 10.60
N ASP A 432 22.27 0.83 9.70
CA ASP A 432 23.05 -0.39 9.60
C ASP A 432 24.34 -0.11 8.83
N MET A 433 25.43 0.03 9.57
CA MET A 433 26.75 0.36 9.02
C MET A 433 27.30 -0.72 8.08
N THR A 434 26.78 -1.95 8.14
CA THR A 434 27.17 -3.02 7.20
C THR A 434 26.64 -2.78 5.79
N LYS A 435 25.60 -1.93 5.64
CA LYS A 435 24.93 -1.62 4.37
C LYS A 435 25.34 -0.27 3.79
N ILE A 436 26.15 0.52 4.51
CA ILE A 436 26.56 1.86 4.10
C ILE A 436 27.99 1.81 3.54
N ASP A 437 28.24 2.54 2.47
CA ASP A 437 29.60 2.71 1.96
C ASP A 437 30.45 3.45 3.00
N LYS A 438 31.49 2.79 3.51
CA LYS A 438 32.43 3.37 4.50
C LYS A 438 33.08 4.68 4.03
N LYS A 439 33.03 5.00 2.74
CA LYS A 439 33.47 6.30 2.19
C LYS A 439 32.52 7.46 2.48
N LEU A 440 31.23 7.18 2.70
CA LEU A 440 30.22 8.20 3.01
C LEU A 440 30.26 8.63 4.47
N ILE A 441 30.83 7.80 5.35
CA ILE A 441 30.93 8.03 6.79
C ILE A 441 32.33 7.57 7.24
N PRO A 442 33.33 8.45 7.27
CA PRO A 442 34.71 8.13 7.65
C PRO A 442 34.86 8.03 9.17
N ILE A 443 33.91 7.39 9.86
CA ILE A 443 34.06 7.05 11.27
C ILE A 443 35.09 5.93 11.37
N GLN A 444 36.18 6.17 12.10
CA GLN A 444 37.19 5.17 12.37
C GLN A 444 36.66 4.13 13.36
N GLY A 445 36.66 2.86 12.97
CA GLY A 445 36.23 1.73 13.79
C GLY A 445 35.46 0.69 12.97
N ASP A 446 35.33 -0.54 13.49
CA ASP A 446 34.51 -1.58 12.88
C ASP A 446 33.18 -1.70 13.63
N TYR A 447 32.28 -0.77 13.31
CA TYR A 447 30.97 -0.66 13.95
C TYR A 447 29.89 -1.36 13.14
N SER A 448 28.94 -1.98 13.83
CA SER A 448 27.83 -2.71 13.21
C SER A 448 26.56 -1.84 13.03
N GLY A 449 26.46 -0.74 13.76
CA GLY A 449 25.32 0.18 13.73
C GLY A 449 25.70 1.61 14.12
N LEU A 450 24.84 2.56 13.76
CA LEU A 450 25.00 3.98 14.02
C LEU A 450 23.63 4.60 14.29
N ILE A 451 23.45 5.24 15.45
CA ILE A 451 22.32 6.13 15.68
C ILE A 451 22.83 7.56 15.51
N LEU A 452 22.20 8.28 14.60
CA LEU A 452 22.47 9.68 14.32
C LEU A 452 21.33 10.53 14.89
N PHE A 453 21.68 11.57 15.62
CA PHE A 453 20.78 12.57 16.18
C PHE A 453 21.08 13.91 15.51
N GLU A 454 20.09 14.48 14.85
CA GLU A 454 20.13 15.87 14.42
C GLU A 454 19.52 16.72 15.54
N VAL A 455 20.30 17.66 16.07
CA VAL A 455 19.88 18.51 17.17
C VAL A 455 20.04 19.99 16.83
N SER A 456 19.23 20.82 17.47
CA SER A 456 19.35 22.28 17.44
C SER A 456 19.52 22.84 18.85
N GLY A 457 20.39 23.83 19.02
CA GLY A 457 20.70 24.43 20.33
C GLY A 457 22.06 25.11 20.35
N ASP A 458 22.48 25.59 21.52
CA ASP A 458 23.79 26.21 21.70
C ASP A 458 24.92 25.18 21.55
N ALA A 459 25.90 25.50 20.71
CA ALA A 459 27.01 24.59 20.39
C ALA A 459 27.93 24.29 21.59
N VAL A 460 28.03 25.19 22.56
CA VAL A 460 28.81 24.98 23.79
C VAL A 460 28.09 23.97 24.68
N ASP A 461 26.78 24.10 24.84
CA ASP A 461 25.96 23.18 25.63
C ASP A 461 25.95 21.77 25.02
N ILE A 462 25.80 21.68 23.69
CA ILE A 462 25.88 20.41 22.95
C ILE A 462 27.23 19.71 23.22
N ARG A 463 28.34 20.44 23.07
CA ARG A 463 29.68 19.89 23.31
C ARG A 463 29.88 19.48 24.77
N LYS A 464 29.35 20.25 25.72
CA LYS A 464 29.46 19.94 27.15
C LYS A 464 28.74 18.64 27.50
N ILE A 465 27.50 18.46 27.03
CA ILE A 465 26.75 17.20 27.25
C ILE A 465 27.51 16.02 26.65
N CYS A 466 28.03 16.15 25.43
CA CYS A 466 28.80 15.07 24.84
C CYS A 466 30.15 14.84 25.53
N GLN A 467 30.78 15.86 26.13
CA GLN A 467 31.99 15.68 26.94
C GLN A 467 31.73 14.88 28.22
N ASP A 468 30.61 15.15 28.89
CA ASP A 468 30.20 14.40 30.09
C ASP A 468 29.88 12.92 29.78
N HIS A 469 29.58 12.61 28.51
CA HIS A 469 29.22 11.28 28.02
C HIS A 469 30.05 10.82 26.81
N PHE A 470 31.33 11.23 26.73
CA PHE A 470 32.13 11.13 25.50
C PHE A 470 32.39 9.69 25.02
N ASP A 471 32.37 8.72 25.94
CA ASP A 471 32.50 7.30 25.61
C ASP A 471 31.28 6.77 24.84
N LEU A 472 30.12 7.44 24.97
CA LEU A 472 28.84 6.98 24.43
C LEU A 472 28.38 7.81 23.22
N PHE A 473 28.63 9.12 23.23
CA PHE A 473 28.15 10.06 22.21
C PHE A 473 29.26 10.97 21.71
N LYS A 474 29.29 11.18 20.39
CA LYS A 474 30.28 12.03 19.72
C LYS A 474 29.55 13.11 18.92
N VAL A 475 30.07 14.33 19.00
CA VAL A 475 29.63 15.44 18.13
C VAL A 475 30.41 15.35 16.82
N ALA A 476 29.71 15.45 15.69
CA ALA A 476 30.37 15.56 14.38
C ALA A 476 31.20 16.85 14.34
N ASP A 477 32.46 16.72 13.93
CA ASP A 477 33.34 17.87 13.72
C ASP A 477 32.99 18.60 12.40
N ASP A 478 33.72 19.67 12.11
CA ASP A 478 33.49 20.52 10.94
C ASP A 478 33.71 19.76 9.62
N ASP A 479 34.49 18.67 9.62
CA ASP A 479 34.77 17.84 8.45
C ASP A 479 33.69 16.76 8.24
N LEU A 480 33.16 16.20 9.32
CA LEU A 480 32.15 15.14 9.30
C LEU A 480 30.73 15.70 9.14
N THR A 481 30.47 16.92 9.63
CA THR A 481 29.16 17.57 9.56
C THR A 481 28.59 17.67 8.14
N PRO A 482 29.36 18.10 7.11
CA PRO A 482 28.88 18.12 5.72
C PRO A 482 28.54 16.73 5.19
N GLN A 483 29.29 15.71 5.58
CA GLN A 483 29.08 14.32 5.13
C GLN A 483 27.83 13.72 5.79
N MET A 484 27.63 13.98 7.09
CA MET A 484 26.40 13.60 7.80
C MET A 484 25.18 14.30 7.21
N ARG A 485 25.30 15.59 6.87
CA ARG A 485 24.24 16.31 6.17
C ARG A 485 23.91 15.69 4.83
N GLN A 486 24.93 15.37 4.01
CA GLN A 486 24.72 14.70 2.73
C GLN A 486 24.12 13.30 2.89
N LEU A 487 24.51 12.56 3.93
CA LEU A 487 23.92 11.26 4.26
C LEU A 487 22.44 11.41 4.62
N VAL A 488 22.10 12.33 5.51
CA VAL A 488 20.70 12.62 5.91
C VAL A 488 19.89 13.07 4.70
N GLU A 489 20.45 13.93 3.86
CA GLU A 489 19.84 14.34 2.60
C GLU A 489 19.61 13.13 1.71
N ASN A 490 20.58 12.25 1.49
CA ASN A 490 20.44 11.04 0.67
C ASN A 490 19.46 10.03 1.27
N LEU A 491 19.42 9.88 2.60
CA LEU A 491 18.44 9.04 3.27
C LEU A 491 17.05 9.61 3.06
N SER A 492 16.91 10.92 3.24
CA SER A 492 15.69 11.68 2.98
C SER A 492 15.35 11.75 1.48
N ALA A 493 16.36 11.62 0.60
CA ALA A 493 16.33 11.78 -0.84
C ALA A 493 16.55 10.51 -1.67
N LYS A 494 16.49 9.32 -1.06
CA LYS A 494 15.81 8.15 -1.66
C LYS A 494 14.27 8.42 -1.76
N ARG A 495 13.98 9.67 -2.11
CA ARG A 495 12.88 10.28 -2.84
C ARG A 495 12.92 9.64 -4.22
N ASP A 496 11.76 9.22 -4.69
CA ASP A 496 11.44 8.78 -6.06
C ASP A 496 11.78 7.32 -6.44
#